data_AF-A0A7W1BA25-F1
#
_entry.id   AF-A0A7W1BA25-F1
#
_cell.length_a   1.000
_cell.length_b   1.000
_cell.length_c   1.000
_cell.angle_alpha   90.00
_cell.angle_beta   90.00
_cell.angle_gamma   90.00
#
_symmetry.space_group_name_H-M   'P 1'
#
loop_
_entity.id
_entity.type
_entity.pdbx_description
1 polymer ?
#
loop_
_entity_poly.entity_id
_entity_poly.type
_entity_poly.pdbx_seq_one_letter_code
_entity_poly.pdbx_strand_id
1 'polypeptide(L)'
;MFRTNASYDRYWEGRRLVGAMVNRSRDFARQVANYIEDVPTREAIAKLVRAFYWLSAQTLRKHDDLAALAHVLDATQRTALAPLAFRAPVVLAWIGDHLFGIDEIGVEIEEPFGDDPNGLPIDAIGERIDQAVDEIIHTRIS
;
A
#
# COMPACT_ATOMS: atom_id res chain seq x y z
N MET A 1 22.21 39.57 21.20
CA MET A 1 22.53 38.73 20.02
C MET A 1 22.25 37.23 20.19
N PHE A 2 22.39 36.62 21.37
CA PHE A 2 22.27 35.15 21.53
C PHE A 2 20.87 34.53 21.35
N ARG A 3 19.77 35.24 21.65
CA ARG A 3 18.40 34.71 21.44
C ARG A 3 17.96 34.70 19.96
N THR A 4 18.48 35.62 19.16
CA THR A 4 18.08 35.78 17.76
C THR A 4 18.69 34.69 16.88
N ASN A 5 19.94 34.26 17.17
CA ASN A 5 20.61 33.22 16.41
C ASN A 5 19.92 31.85 16.58
N ALA A 6 19.62 31.47 17.82
CA ALA A 6 18.91 30.21 18.11
C ALA A 6 17.50 30.14 17.51
N SER A 7 16.78 31.27 17.44
CA SER A 7 15.47 31.34 16.78
C SER A 7 15.57 31.22 15.25
N TYR A 8 16.62 31.79 14.65
CA TYR A 8 16.89 31.69 13.22
C TYR A 8 17.23 30.24 12.85
N ASP A 9 18.14 29.59 13.60
CA ASP A 9 18.54 28.21 13.37
C ASP A 9 17.35 27.24 13.39
N ARG A 10 16.44 27.38 14.38
CA ARG A 10 15.22 26.57 14.48
C ARG A 10 14.29 26.76 13.28
N TYR A 11 14.14 27.99 12.81
CA TYR A 11 13.31 28.28 11.64
C TYR A 11 13.88 27.59 10.38
N TRP A 12 15.19 27.68 10.17
CA TRP A 12 15.85 27.04 9.03
C TRP A 12 15.85 25.53 9.11
N GLU A 13 16.04 24.96 10.30
CA GLU A 13 15.91 23.53 10.55
C GLU A 13 14.51 23.02 10.18
N GLY A 14 13.45 23.68 10.68
CA GLY A 14 12.08 23.33 10.35
C GLY A 14 11.80 23.41 8.85
N ARG A 15 12.27 24.46 8.18
CA ARG A 15 12.14 24.61 6.72
C ARG A 15 12.85 23.49 5.97
N ARG A 16 14.06 23.11 6.40
CA ARG A 16 14.84 22.02 5.82
C ARG A 16 14.11 20.69 5.96
N LEU A 17 13.55 20.39 7.13
CA LEU A 17 12.80 19.15 7.38
C LEU A 17 11.53 19.06 6.53
N VAL A 18 10.74 20.13 6.44
CA VAL A 18 9.54 20.16 5.59
C VAL A 18 9.91 20.02 4.11
N GLY A 19 10.98 20.69 3.66
CA GLY A 19 11.49 20.54 2.29
C GLY A 19 11.95 19.10 1.99
N ALA A 20 12.65 18.46 2.93
CA ALA A 20 13.06 17.07 2.80
C ALA A 20 11.84 16.12 2.74
N MET A 21 10.79 16.38 3.52
CA MET A 21 9.55 15.61 3.47
C MET A 21 8.89 15.68 2.10
N VAL A 22 8.75 16.89 1.53
CA VAL A 22 8.18 17.07 0.18
C VAL A 22 8.99 16.32 -0.88
N ASN A 23 10.32 16.44 -0.85
CA ASN A 23 11.18 15.75 -1.81
C ASN A 23 11.04 14.23 -1.69
N ARG A 24 11.10 13.68 -0.48
CA ARG A 24 10.94 12.24 -0.24
C ARG A 24 9.58 11.72 -0.71
N SER A 25 8.49 12.44 -0.45
CA SER A 25 7.16 12.06 -0.94
C SER A 25 7.08 12.04 -2.47
N ARG A 26 7.74 12.99 -3.16
CA ARG A 26 7.81 13.03 -4.62
C ARG A 26 8.64 11.87 -5.19
N ASP A 27 9.80 11.63 -4.61
CA ASP A 27 10.68 10.54 -5.03
C ASP A 27 10.03 9.17 -4.82
N PHE A 28 9.32 8.99 -3.71
CA PHE A 28 8.55 7.77 -3.46
C PHE A 28 7.39 7.62 -4.44
N ALA A 29 6.61 8.68 -4.69
CA ALA A 29 5.54 8.63 -5.70
C ALA A 29 6.08 8.29 -7.11
N ARG A 30 7.27 8.77 -7.47
CA ARG A 30 7.94 8.42 -8.73
C ARG A 30 8.38 6.96 -8.77
N GLN A 31 8.90 6.43 -7.67
CA GLN A 31 9.24 5.01 -7.56
C GLN A 31 8.00 4.13 -7.72
N VAL A 32 6.94 4.42 -6.98
CA VAL A 32 5.65 3.74 -7.10
C VAL A 32 5.14 3.78 -8.55
N ALA A 33 5.26 4.92 -9.23
CA ALA A 33 4.83 5.05 -10.63
C ALA A 33 5.66 4.22 -11.63
N ASN A 34 6.92 3.93 -11.31
CA ASN A 34 7.83 3.20 -12.20
C ASN A 34 7.89 1.70 -11.90
N TYR A 35 7.67 1.30 -10.64
CA TYR A 35 7.82 -0.10 -10.20
C TYR A 35 6.49 -0.82 -10.03
N ILE A 36 5.37 -0.10 -9.85
CA ILE A 36 4.05 -0.71 -9.69
C ILE A 36 3.26 -0.55 -10.99
N GLU A 37 3.08 -1.67 -11.68
CA GLU A 37 2.30 -1.75 -12.91
C GLU A 37 0.80 -1.65 -12.63
N ASP A 38 0.33 -2.27 -11.53
CA ASP A 38 -1.07 -2.25 -11.12
C ASP A 38 -1.57 -0.83 -10.85
N VAL A 39 -2.44 -0.34 -11.76
CA VAL A 39 -2.94 1.04 -11.75
C VAL A 39 -3.75 1.35 -10.48
N PRO A 40 -4.71 0.50 -10.05
CA PRO A 40 -5.44 0.69 -8.80
C PRO A 40 -4.53 0.83 -7.57
N THR A 41 -3.55 -0.06 -7.39
CA THR A 41 -2.60 -0.03 -6.26
C THR A 41 -1.75 1.23 -6.30
N ARG A 42 -1.24 1.60 -7.49
CA ARG A 42 -0.49 2.85 -7.67
C ARG A 42 -1.31 4.07 -7.28
N GLU A 43 -2.58 4.15 -7.69
CA GLU A 43 -3.46 5.26 -7.33
C GLU A 43 -3.78 5.31 -5.83
N ALA A 44 -4.00 4.15 -5.21
CA ALA A 44 -4.23 4.01 -3.78
C ALA A 44 -3.00 4.53 -2.99
N ILE A 45 -1.80 4.05 -3.30
CA ILE A 45 -0.57 4.50 -2.67
C ILE A 45 -0.36 6.00 -2.90
N ALA A 46 -0.60 6.53 -4.11
CA ALA A 46 -0.47 7.96 -4.37
C ALA A 46 -1.45 8.82 -3.54
N LYS A 47 -2.68 8.35 -3.30
CA LYS A 47 -3.63 9.00 -2.36
C LYS A 47 -3.09 8.97 -0.93
N LEU A 48 -2.57 7.84 -0.46
CA LEU A 48 -2.02 7.69 0.88
C LEU A 48 -0.76 8.56 1.10
N VAL A 49 0.12 8.69 0.11
CA VAL A 49 1.29 9.59 0.19
C VAL A 49 0.88 11.05 0.37
N ARG A 50 -0.18 11.49 -0.31
CA ARG A 50 -0.75 12.83 -0.10
C ARG A 50 -1.37 12.96 1.29
N ALA A 51 -2.09 11.93 1.75
CA ALA A 51 -2.69 11.91 3.08
C ALA A 51 -1.61 11.98 4.18
N PHE A 52 -0.50 11.24 4.04
CA PHE A 52 0.64 11.28 4.96
C PHE A 52 1.18 12.70 5.14
N TYR A 53 1.39 13.43 4.04
CA TYR A 53 1.87 14.82 4.09
C TYR A 53 0.86 15.73 4.82
N TRP A 54 -0.42 15.66 4.47
CA TRP A 54 -1.44 16.51 5.07
C TRP A 54 -1.66 16.23 6.56
N LEU A 55 -1.65 14.96 6.96
CA LEU A 55 -1.74 14.57 8.38
C LEU A 55 -0.52 15.05 9.15
N SER A 56 0.68 14.87 8.60
CA SER A 56 1.91 15.40 9.21
C SER A 56 1.84 16.92 9.37
N ALA A 57 1.33 17.62 8.36
CA ALA A 57 1.15 19.06 8.40
C ALA A 57 0.09 19.49 9.45
N GLN A 58 -0.99 18.73 9.65
CA GLN A 58 -1.94 18.98 10.73
C GLN A 58 -1.31 18.74 12.11
N THR A 59 -0.57 17.64 12.30
CA THR A 59 0.15 17.35 13.55
C THR A 59 1.12 18.47 13.91
N LEU A 60 1.91 18.96 12.96
CA LEU A 60 2.85 20.06 13.17
C LEU A 60 2.13 21.38 13.54
N ARG A 61 0.92 21.60 13.00
CA ARG A 61 0.09 22.78 13.29
C ARG A 61 -0.81 22.60 14.52
N LYS A 62 -0.81 21.42 15.15
CA LYS A 62 -1.74 21.06 16.24
C LYS A 62 -3.22 21.18 15.81
N HIS A 63 -3.50 20.88 14.55
CA HIS A 63 -4.87 20.78 14.03
C HIS A 63 -5.34 19.33 14.12
N ASP A 64 -6.66 19.15 14.21
CA ASP A 64 -7.31 17.84 14.37
C ASP A 64 -8.52 17.65 13.44
N ASP A 65 -8.49 18.27 12.25
CA ASP A 65 -9.62 18.32 11.34
C ASP A 65 -9.51 17.27 10.22
N LEU A 66 -10.04 16.07 10.47
CA LEU A 66 -10.14 15.02 9.45
C LEU A 66 -11.16 15.35 8.35
N ALA A 67 -12.15 16.21 8.63
CA ALA A 67 -13.14 16.57 7.63
C ALA A 67 -12.52 17.39 6.49
N ALA A 68 -11.58 18.29 6.80
CA ALA A 68 -10.79 19.02 5.81
C ALA A 68 -9.95 18.12 4.88
N LEU A 69 -9.70 16.87 5.28
CA LEU A 69 -8.93 15.90 4.50
C LEU A 69 -9.79 14.96 3.65
N ALA A 70 -11.09 15.23 3.49
CA ALA A 70 -12.00 14.41 2.67
C ALA A 70 -11.55 14.21 1.21
N HIS A 71 -10.71 15.12 0.70
CA HIS A 71 -10.17 15.05 -0.66
C HIS A 71 -9.02 14.02 -0.82
N VAL A 72 -8.44 13.55 0.29
CA VAL A 72 -7.35 12.55 0.31
C VAL A 72 -7.68 11.31 1.14
N LEU A 73 -8.65 11.40 2.06
CA LEU A 73 -9.09 10.30 2.91
C LEU A 73 -10.59 10.06 2.73
N ASP A 74 -10.97 8.80 2.56
CA ASP A 74 -12.38 8.41 2.52
C ASP A 74 -13.04 8.42 3.92
N ALA A 75 -14.34 8.09 3.99
CA ALA A 75 -15.08 8.07 5.26
C ALA A 75 -14.59 6.97 6.23
N THR A 76 -14.20 5.81 5.70
CA THR A 76 -13.74 4.66 6.50
C THR A 76 -12.39 4.96 7.11
N GLN A 77 -11.45 5.46 6.31
CA GLN A 77 -10.12 5.87 6.75
C GLN A 77 -10.19 6.98 7.80
N ARG A 78 -11.07 7.98 7.61
CA ARG A 78 -11.25 9.04 8.62
C ARG A 78 -11.78 8.49 9.93
N THR A 79 -12.74 7.56 9.88
CA THR A 79 -13.26 6.90 11.08
C THR A 79 -12.16 6.09 11.79
N ALA A 80 -11.34 5.36 11.04
CA ALA A 80 -10.23 4.59 11.59
C ALA A 80 -9.14 5.46 12.23
N LEU A 81 -8.88 6.65 11.68
CA LEU A 81 -7.87 7.58 12.19
C LEU A 81 -8.37 8.46 13.33
N ALA A 82 -9.68 8.69 13.45
CA ALA A 82 -10.29 9.58 14.44
C ALA A 82 -9.80 9.34 15.89
N PRO A 83 -9.75 8.09 16.41
CA PRO A 83 -9.35 7.85 17.80
C PRO A 83 -7.84 8.01 18.06
N LEU A 84 -7.02 8.22 17.03
CA LEU A 84 -5.56 8.17 17.14
C LEU A 84 -4.96 9.56 17.36
N ALA A 85 -4.04 9.65 18.33
CA ALA A 85 -3.25 10.86 18.57
C ALA A 85 -2.21 11.13 17.46
N PHE A 86 -1.66 10.07 16.85
CA PHE A 86 -0.68 10.15 15.77
C PHE A 86 -1.14 9.36 14.56
N ARG A 87 -1.61 10.07 13.54
CA ARG A 87 -2.30 9.48 12.38
C ARG A 87 -1.39 9.22 11.18
N ALA A 88 -0.38 10.06 10.98
CA ALA A 88 0.54 9.92 9.85
C ALA A 88 1.30 8.56 9.83
N PRO A 89 1.78 8.01 10.96
CA PRO A 89 2.42 6.69 10.96
C PRO A 89 1.49 5.55 10.54
N VAL A 90 0.19 5.65 10.85
CA VAL A 90 -0.79 4.63 10.43
C VAL A 90 -1.00 4.65 8.93
N VAL A 91 -1.08 5.83 8.32
CA VAL A 91 -1.12 5.95 6.85
C VAL A 91 0.14 5.40 6.20
N LEU A 92 1.31 5.58 6.84
CA LEU A 92 2.55 4.96 6.36
C LEU A 92 2.49 3.42 6.45
N ALA A 93 1.88 2.86 7.49
CA ALA A 93 1.65 1.43 7.60
C ALA A 93 0.71 0.90 6.50
N TRP A 94 -0.36 1.63 6.18
CA TRP A 94 -1.25 1.28 5.06
C TRP A 94 -0.54 1.33 3.69
N ILE A 95 0.42 2.24 3.50
CA ILE A 95 1.27 2.21 2.30
C ILE A 95 2.09 0.90 2.28
N GLY A 96 2.65 0.50 3.42
CA GLY A 96 3.39 -0.76 3.55
C GLY A 96 2.53 -1.97 3.22
N ASP A 97 1.30 -2.03 3.74
CA ASP A 97 0.32 -3.09 3.47
C ASP A 97 0.09 -3.32 1.98
N HIS A 98 -0.13 -2.25 1.21
CA HIS A 98 -0.23 -2.34 -0.25
C HIS A 98 1.05 -2.83 -0.94
N LEU A 99 2.23 -2.50 -0.40
CA LEU A 99 3.50 -2.95 -0.96
C LEU A 99 3.81 -4.42 -0.64
N PHE A 100 3.37 -4.92 0.52
CA PHE A 100 3.51 -6.34 0.85
C PHE A 100 2.49 -7.20 0.09
N GLY A 101 1.26 -6.70 -0.11
CA GLY A 101 0.25 -7.43 -0.87
C GLY A 101 0.64 -7.70 -2.33
N ILE A 102 1.42 -6.81 -2.97
CA ILE A 102 1.94 -7.08 -4.33
C ILE A 102 3.07 -8.13 -4.35
N ASP A 103 3.86 -8.22 -3.28
CA ASP A 103 4.97 -9.18 -3.16
C ASP A 103 4.43 -10.59 -2.95
N GLU A 104 3.40 -10.72 -2.09
CA GLU A 104 2.71 -11.98 -1.83
C GLU A 104 2.05 -12.57 -3.09
N ILE A 105 1.35 -11.74 -3.88
CA ILE A 105 0.80 -12.16 -5.17
C ILE A 105 1.90 -12.61 -6.15
N GLY A 106 3.06 -11.95 -6.12
CA GLY A 106 4.21 -12.35 -6.95
C GLY A 106 4.69 -13.76 -6.62
N VAL A 107 4.83 -14.08 -5.33
CA VAL A 107 5.23 -15.40 -4.85
C VAL A 107 4.22 -16.48 -5.24
N GLU A 108 2.92 -16.22 -5.06
CA GLU A 108 1.86 -17.16 -5.43
C GLU A 108 1.87 -17.50 -6.93
N ILE A 109 2.20 -16.54 -7.80
CA ILE A 109 2.26 -16.75 -9.26
C ILE A 109 3.56 -17.45 -9.69
N GLU A 110 4.66 -17.29 -8.96
CA GLU A 110 5.95 -17.93 -9.28
C GLU A 110 5.96 -19.45 -9.03
N GLU A 111 5.13 -19.95 -8.11
CA GLU A 111 4.99 -21.37 -7.81
C GLU A 111 3.60 -21.94 -8.18
N PRO A 112 3.21 -21.94 -9.48
CA PRO A 112 1.86 -22.31 -9.89
C PRO A 112 1.52 -23.79 -9.66
N PHE A 113 2.51 -24.62 -9.31
CA PHE A 113 2.36 -26.05 -9.03
C PHE A 113 2.61 -26.41 -7.55
N GLY A 114 2.71 -25.41 -6.66
CA GLY A 114 2.83 -25.64 -5.22
C GLY A 114 1.50 -26.06 -4.58
N ASP A 115 1.56 -26.50 -3.32
CA ASP A 115 0.39 -26.93 -2.52
C ASP A 115 -0.40 -25.73 -1.93
N ASP A 116 -0.19 -24.52 -2.44
CA ASP A 116 -0.87 -23.31 -2.00
C ASP A 116 -2.35 -23.29 -2.42
N PRO A 117 -3.28 -22.72 -1.63
CA PRO A 117 -4.70 -22.63 -1.99
C PRO A 117 -4.97 -21.95 -3.35
N ASN A 118 -4.10 -21.07 -3.83
CA ASN A 118 -4.20 -20.37 -5.12
C ASN A 118 -3.37 -21.05 -6.23
N GLY A 119 -2.70 -22.17 -5.94
CA GLY A 119 -1.99 -22.99 -6.91
C GLY A 119 -2.92 -23.65 -7.94
N LEU A 120 -2.37 -24.12 -9.05
CA LEU A 120 -3.14 -24.86 -10.05
C LEU A 120 -3.68 -26.16 -9.43
N PRO A 121 -4.95 -26.52 -9.68
CA PRO A 121 -5.57 -27.71 -9.10
C PRO A 121 -5.13 -28.98 -9.85
N ILE A 122 -3.83 -29.33 -9.79
CA ILE A 122 -3.24 -30.44 -10.56
C ILE A 122 -3.89 -31.78 -10.19
N ASP A 123 -4.15 -32.01 -8.90
CA ASP A 123 -4.79 -33.25 -8.44
C ASP A 123 -6.19 -33.41 -9.02
N ALA A 124 -7.00 -32.35 -9.00
CA ALA A 124 -8.35 -32.38 -9.60
C ALA A 124 -8.29 -32.54 -11.13
N ILE A 125 -7.27 -32.00 -11.79
CA ILE A 125 -7.03 -32.24 -13.22
C ILE A 125 -6.65 -33.70 -13.45
N GLY A 126 -5.81 -34.29 -12.60
CA GLY A 126 -5.43 -35.70 -12.62
C GLY A 126 -6.63 -36.62 -12.48
N GLU A 127 -7.48 -36.39 -11.48
CA GLU A 127 -8.72 -37.14 -11.26
C GLU A 127 -9.65 -37.10 -12.49
N ARG A 128 -9.76 -35.93 -13.14
CA ARG A 128 -10.55 -35.80 -14.38
C ARG A 128 -9.95 -36.58 -15.55
N ILE A 129 -8.62 -36.65 -15.64
CA ILE A 129 -7.95 -37.44 -16.68
C ILE A 129 -8.20 -38.92 -16.43
N ASP A 130 -8.05 -39.38 -15.19
CA ASP A 130 -8.30 -40.78 -14.82
C ASP A 130 -9.72 -41.19 -15.20
N GLN A 131 -10.72 -40.36 -14.83
CA GLN A 131 -12.11 -40.60 -15.18
C GLN A 131 -12.33 -40.65 -16.70
N ALA A 132 -11.70 -39.75 -17.46
CA ALA A 132 -11.82 -39.73 -18.92
C ALA A 132 -11.17 -40.96 -19.58
N VAL A 133 -10.04 -41.44 -19.05
CA VAL A 133 -9.36 -42.64 -19.56
C VAL A 133 -10.22 -43.87 -19.33
N ASP A 134 -10.80 -44.02 -18.14
CA ASP A 134 -11.68 -45.13 -17.80
C ASP A 134 -12.93 -45.16 -18.70
N GLU A 135 -13.56 -44.00 -18.93
CA GLU A 135 -14.68 -43.88 -19.86
C GLU A 135 -14.31 -44.36 -21.27
N ILE A 136 -13.15 -43.93 -21.79
CA ILE A 136 -12.71 -44.29 -23.15
C ILE A 136 -12.41 -45.78 -23.29
N ILE A 137 -11.73 -46.39 -22.31
CA ILE A 137 -11.42 -47.82 -22.34
C ILE A 137 -12.70 -48.64 -22.27
N HIS A 138 -13.65 -48.28 -21.39
CA HIS A 138 -14.88 -49.04 -21.22
C HIS A 138 -15.88 -48.86 -22.36
N THR A 139 -15.90 -47.72 -23.04
CA THR A 139 -16.76 -47.48 -24.22
C THR A 139 -16.32 -48.28 -25.45
N ARG A 140 -15.05 -48.72 -25.52
CA ARG A 140 -14.52 -49.49 -26.65
C ARG A 140 -14.73 -51.01 -26.53
N ILE A 141 -15.25 -51.49 -25.40
CA ILE A 141 -15.47 -52.91 -25.10
C ILE A 141 -16.96 -53.31 -25.24
N SER A 142 -17.87 -52.35 -25.50
CA SER A 142 -19.28 -52.58 -25.85
C SER A 142 -19.54 -52.40 -27.33
#